data_AF-A0A3A8YQT3-F1
#
_entry.id   AF-A0A3A8YQT3-F1
#
_cell.length_a   1.000
_cell.length_b   1.000
_cell.length_c   1.000
_cell.angle_alpha   90.00
_cell.angle_beta   90.00
_cell.angle_gamma   90.00
#
_symmetry.space_group_name_H-M   'P 1'
#
loop_
_entity.id
_entity.type
_entity.pdbx_description
1 polymer ?
#
loop_
_entity_poly.entity_id
_entity_poly.type
_entity_poly.pdbx_seq_one_letter_code
_entity_poly.pdbx_strand_id
1 'polypeptide(L)'
;MDDKVRALLERIKGTAGIAADAAAGGARAAGKKAGQMVDVAKLNVQLFDLNGEYNDILRQLGQVMYDTHKGQVPEGAAITALLAQADEKSVKIAELKGRIADLKQAQICPSCGQPCGKGDAFCRHCGTPL
;
A
#
# COMPACT_ATOMS: atom_id res chain seq x y z
N MET A 1 -41.12 -7.36 -45.00
CA MET A 1 -39.98 -7.71 -44.14
C MET A 1 -40.46 -8.74 -43.15
N ASP A 2 -39.97 -9.97 -43.25
CA ASP A 2 -40.39 -11.09 -42.42
C ASP A 2 -40.14 -10.81 -40.93
N ASP A 3 -41.16 -11.00 -40.09
CA ASP A 3 -41.09 -10.74 -38.63
C ASP A 3 -39.93 -11.49 -37.95
N LYS A 4 -39.54 -12.64 -38.51
CA LYS A 4 -38.39 -13.43 -38.05
C LYS A 4 -37.06 -12.69 -38.24
N VAL A 5 -36.91 -11.92 -39.33
CA VAL A 5 -35.70 -11.12 -39.60
C VAL A 5 -35.62 -9.95 -38.62
N ARG A 6 -36.75 -9.31 -38.31
CA ARG A 6 -36.81 -8.22 -37.33
C ARG A 6 -36.48 -8.70 -35.91
N ALA A 7 -36.99 -9.86 -35.51
CA ALA A 7 -36.67 -10.48 -34.22
C ALA A 7 -35.18 -10.86 -34.10
N LEU A 8 -34.57 -11.34 -35.18
CA LEU A 8 -33.14 -11.67 -35.21
C LEU A 8 -32.27 -10.42 -35.04
N LEU A 9 -32.61 -9.33 -35.73
CA LEU A 9 -31.90 -8.05 -35.63
C LEU A 9 -31.97 -7.44 -34.22
N GLU A 10 -33.13 -7.47 -33.57
CA GLU A 10 -33.26 -7.01 -32.18
C GLU A 10 -32.41 -7.85 -31.20
N ARG A 11 -32.33 -9.17 -31.42
CA ARG A 11 -31.48 -10.04 -30.61
C ARG A 11 -29.99 -9.76 -30.80
N ILE A 12 -29.56 -9.52 -32.04
CA ILE A 12 -28.17 -9.12 -32.37
C ILE A 12 -27.84 -7.78 -31.73
N LYS A 13 -28.76 -6.80 -31.81
CA LYS A 13 -28.60 -5.48 -31.20
C LYS A 13 -28.50 -5.58 -29.67
N GLY A 14 -29.32 -6.41 -29.05
CA GLY A 14 -29.26 -6.69 -27.60
C GLY A 14 -27.93 -7.32 -27.18
N THR A 15 -27.45 -8.34 -27.90
CA THR A 15 -26.15 -8.97 -27.58
C THR A 15 -24.97 -8.03 -27.84
N ALA A 16 -25.05 -7.18 -28.87
CA ALA A 16 -24.03 -6.16 -29.14
C ALA A 16 -23.98 -5.11 -28.02
N GLY A 17 -25.13 -4.68 -27.51
CA GLY A 17 -25.21 -3.77 -26.36
C GLY A 17 -24.58 -4.36 -25.10
N ILE A 18 -24.93 -5.61 -24.76
CA ILE A 18 -24.35 -6.31 -23.61
C ILE A 18 -22.82 -6.45 -23.75
N ALA A 19 -22.34 -6.80 -24.94
CA ALA A 19 -20.90 -6.91 -25.20
C ALA A 19 -20.19 -5.55 -25.07
N ALA A 20 -20.79 -4.47 -25.58
CA ALA A 20 -20.25 -3.12 -25.46
C ALA A 20 -20.20 -2.66 -24.00
N ASP A 21 -21.26 -2.91 -23.22
CA ASP A 21 -21.32 -2.57 -21.80
C ASP A 21 -20.32 -3.39 -20.98
N ALA A 22 -20.17 -4.68 -21.28
CA ALA A 22 -19.17 -5.54 -20.65
C ALA A 22 -17.74 -5.07 -20.97
N ALA A 23 -17.46 -4.70 -22.22
CA ALA A 23 -16.17 -4.14 -22.63
C ALA A 23 -15.88 -2.80 -21.92
N ALA A 24 -16.87 -1.91 -21.86
CA ALA A 24 -16.76 -0.63 -21.16
C ALA A 24 -16.55 -0.83 -19.65
N GLY A 25 -17.26 -1.78 -19.03
CA GLY A 25 -17.07 -2.16 -17.63
C GLY A 25 -15.66 -2.70 -17.36
N GLY A 26 -15.18 -3.60 -18.22
CA GLY A 26 -13.82 -4.15 -18.16
C GLY A 26 -12.74 -3.08 -18.27
N ALA A 27 -12.87 -2.17 -19.25
CA ALA A 27 -11.94 -1.07 -19.44
C ALA A 27 -11.89 -0.12 -18.23
N ARG A 28 -13.06 0.24 -17.66
CA ARG A 28 -13.15 1.06 -16.44
C ARG A 28 -12.50 0.37 -15.23
N ALA A 29 -12.77 -0.92 -15.05
CA ALA A 29 -12.18 -1.70 -13.96
C ALA A 29 -10.65 -1.80 -14.08
N ALA A 30 -10.15 -2.05 -15.29
CA ALA A 30 -8.71 -2.07 -15.58
C ALA A 30 -8.07 -0.70 -15.33
N GLY A 31 -8.69 0.39 -15.80
CA GLY A 31 -8.22 1.75 -15.56
C GLY A 31 -8.17 2.12 -14.07
N LYS A 32 -9.21 1.76 -13.31
CA LYS A 32 -9.23 1.96 -11.84
C LYS A 32 -8.09 1.22 -11.15
N LYS A 33 -7.85 -0.05 -11.53
CA LYS A 33 -6.81 -0.89 -10.94
C LYS A 33 -5.41 -0.37 -11.30
N ALA A 34 -5.21 0.08 -12.54
CA ALA A 34 -3.97 0.72 -12.97
C ALA A 34 -3.71 2.02 -12.19
N GLY A 35 -4.73 2.85 -11.99
CA GLY A 35 -4.64 4.05 -11.14
C GLY A 35 -4.21 3.72 -9.71
N GLN A 36 -4.86 2.72 -9.09
CA GLN A 36 -4.49 2.25 -7.75
C GLN A 36 -3.04 1.76 -7.67
N MET A 37 -2.53 1.08 -8.70
CA MET A 37 -1.13 0.64 -8.75
C MET A 37 -0.16 1.83 -8.80
N VAL A 38 -0.48 2.87 -9.56
CA VAL A 38 0.31 4.10 -9.59
C VAL A 38 0.31 4.80 -8.24
N ASP A 39 -0.83 4.88 -7.57
CA ASP A 39 -0.94 5.49 -6.25
C ASP A 39 -0.12 4.72 -5.21
N VAL A 40 -0.21 3.38 -5.21
CA VAL A 40 0.63 2.51 -4.37
C VAL A 40 2.12 2.72 -4.66
N ALA A 41 2.52 2.83 -5.92
CA ALA A 41 3.91 3.07 -6.28
C ALA A 41 4.42 4.41 -5.72
N LYS A 42 3.64 5.49 -5.85
CA LYS A 42 3.98 6.80 -5.26
C LYS A 42 4.14 6.73 -3.74
N LEU A 43 3.22 6.05 -3.04
CA LEU A 43 3.30 5.88 -1.60
C LEU A 43 4.53 5.05 -1.19
N ASN A 44 4.92 4.03 -1.97
CA ASN A 44 6.12 3.24 -1.70
C ASN A 44 7.41 4.06 -1.86
N VAL A 45 7.47 4.98 -2.82
CA VAL A 45 8.62 5.90 -2.97
C VAL A 45 8.72 6.81 -1.74
N GLN A 46 7.61 7.43 -1.32
CA GLN A 46 7.57 8.25 -0.10
C GLN A 46 7.96 7.45 1.15
N LEU A 47 7.51 6.20 1.23
CA LEU A 47 7.85 5.30 2.33
C LEU A 47 9.35 4.95 2.31
N PHE A 48 9.96 4.76 1.14
CA PHE A 48 11.39 4.51 1.02
C PHE A 48 12.21 5.70 1.52
N ASP A 49 11.87 6.91 1.07
CA ASP A 49 12.54 8.15 1.48
C ASP A 49 12.46 8.35 3.00
N LEU A 50 11.25 8.23 3.58
CA LEU A 50 11.05 8.36 5.03
C LEU A 50 11.78 7.29 5.84
N ASN A 51 11.83 6.03 5.35
CA ASN A 51 12.62 5.00 6.02
C ASN A 51 14.12 5.31 5.95
N GLY A 52 14.60 5.90 4.86
CA GLY A 52 15.99 6.39 4.74
C GLY A 52 16.30 7.42 5.82
N GLU A 53 15.49 8.47 5.90
CA GLU A 53 15.62 9.53 6.91
C GLU A 53 15.53 8.98 8.34
N TYR A 54 14.57 8.09 8.62
CA TYR A 54 14.43 7.44 9.92
C TYR A 54 15.68 6.63 10.31
N ASN A 55 16.23 5.86 9.37
CA ASN A 55 17.44 5.08 9.62
C ASN A 55 18.66 5.98 9.86
N ASP A 56 18.75 7.13 9.18
CA ASP A 56 19.84 8.08 9.41
C ASP A 56 19.74 8.73 10.80
N ILE A 57 18.54 9.05 11.28
CA ILE A 57 18.32 9.52 12.65
C ILE A 57 18.74 8.44 13.67
N LEU A 58 18.37 7.18 13.45
CA LEU A 58 18.78 6.08 14.33
C LEU A 58 20.30 5.87 14.34
N ARG A 59 20.98 6.05 13.20
CA ARG A 59 22.45 6.02 13.12
C ARG A 59 23.08 7.15 13.93
N GLN A 60 22.54 8.36 13.84
CA GLN A 60 23.01 9.51 14.62
C GLN A 60 22.82 9.28 16.13
N LEU A 61 21.68 8.75 16.54
CA LEU A 61 21.43 8.35 17.93
C LEU A 61 22.41 7.26 18.40
N GLY A 62 22.71 6.28 17.54
CA GLY A 62 23.73 5.26 17.83
C GLY A 62 25.14 5.85 18.00
N GLN A 63 25.50 6.84 17.18
CA GLN A 63 26.76 7.57 17.30
C GLN A 63 26.86 8.29 18.66
N VAL A 64 25.79 8.98 19.07
CA VAL A 64 25.71 9.63 20.38
C VAL A 64 25.96 8.63 21.52
N MET A 65 25.35 7.44 21.46
CA MET A 65 25.55 6.40 22.48
C MET A 65 27.01 5.92 22.55
N TYR A 66 27.65 5.76 21.40
CA TYR A 66 29.05 5.35 21.33
C TYR A 66 30.00 6.43 21.85
N ASP A 67 29.76 7.69 21.51
CA ASP A 67 30.54 8.82 22.01
C ASP A 67 30.37 9.00 23.53
N THR A 68 29.15 8.76 24.04
CA THR A 68 28.86 8.71 25.48
C THR A 68 29.67 7.64 26.19
N HIS A 69 29.76 6.44 25.62
CA HIS A 69 30.63 5.39 26.15
C HIS A 69 32.10 5.85 26.18
N LYS A 70 32.57 6.60 25.19
CA LYS A 70 33.93 7.15 25.17
C LYS A 70 34.16 8.29 26.17
N GLY A 71 33.17 8.64 26.97
CA GLY A 71 33.26 9.70 27.98
C GLY A 71 33.01 11.10 27.43
N GLN A 72 32.55 11.23 26.19
CA GLN A 72 32.05 12.50 25.68
C GLN A 72 30.64 12.71 26.22
N VAL A 73 30.34 13.86 26.80
CA VAL A 73 28.98 14.18 27.24
C VAL A 73 28.25 14.81 26.06
N PRO A 74 27.31 14.12 25.41
CA PRO A 74 26.53 14.70 24.34
C PRO A 74 25.63 15.82 24.86
N GLU A 75 25.33 16.78 23.99
CA GLU A 75 24.37 17.84 24.29
C GLU A 75 22.95 17.25 24.37
N GLY A 76 22.38 17.21 25.58
CA GLY A 76 21.07 16.58 25.81
C GLY A 76 19.94 17.13 24.93
N ALA A 77 19.99 18.43 24.59
CA ALA A 77 19.03 19.06 23.69
C ALA A 77 19.06 18.48 22.27
N ALA A 78 20.26 18.13 21.75
CA ALA A 78 20.41 17.51 20.44
C ALA A 78 19.82 16.09 20.42
N ILE A 79 19.98 15.32 21.51
CA ILE A 79 19.40 13.97 21.64
C ILE A 79 17.88 14.04 21.65
N THR A 80 17.32 14.94 22.47
CA THR A 80 15.85 15.12 22.54
C THR A 80 15.27 15.51 21.18
N ALA A 81 15.96 16.37 20.43
CA ALA A 81 15.54 16.74 19.07
C ALA A 81 15.57 15.56 18.10
N LEU A 82 16.61 14.70 18.15
CA LEU A 82 16.71 13.51 17.31
C LEU A 82 15.62 12.47 17.64
N LEU A 83 15.34 12.25 18.92
CA LEU A 83 14.26 11.36 19.36
C LEU A 83 12.90 11.85 18.88
N ALA A 84 12.60 13.14 19.05
CA ALA A 84 11.35 13.72 18.57
C ALA A 84 11.19 13.58 17.05
N GLN A 85 12.26 13.76 16.28
CA GLN A 85 12.24 13.51 14.83
C GLN A 85 12.03 12.03 14.51
N ALA A 86 12.66 11.11 15.22
CA ALA A 86 12.46 9.67 15.04
C ALA A 86 11.00 9.29 15.27
N ASP A 87 10.40 9.77 16.36
CA ASP A 87 9.00 9.52 16.71
C ASP A 87 8.06 10.03 15.61
N GLU A 88 8.25 11.28 15.15
CA GLU A 88 7.46 11.87 14.08
C GLU A 88 7.54 11.05 12.78
N LYS A 89 8.75 10.65 12.39
CA LYS A 89 8.97 9.86 11.16
C LYS A 89 8.36 8.47 11.31
N SER A 90 8.46 7.84 12.47
CA SER A 90 7.88 6.52 12.74
C SER A 90 6.36 6.52 12.58
N VAL A 91 5.68 7.58 13.05
CA VAL A 91 4.23 7.75 12.89
C VAL A 91 3.87 7.90 11.41
N LYS A 92 4.57 8.77 10.66
CA LYS A 92 4.35 8.96 9.22
C LYS A 92 4.57 7.68 8.42
N ILE A 93 5.60 6.89 8.77
CA ILE A 93 5.88 5.58 8.17
C ILE A 93 4.71 4.62 8.42
N ALA A 94 4.19 4.57 9.64
CA ALA A 94 3.05 3.72 10.00
C ALA A 94 1.78 4.11 9.22
N GLU A 95 1.51 5.42 9.10
CA GLU A 95 0.38 5.94 8.32
C GLU A 95 0.46 5.56 6.84
N LEU A 96 1.63 5.74 6.20
CA LEU A 96 1.82 5.38 4.80
C LEU A 96 1.67 3.87 4.57
N LYS A 97 2.22 3.04 5.47
CA LYS A 97 2.03 1.58 5.44
C LYS A 97 0.55 1.21 5.52
N GLY A 98 -0.21 1.87 6.39
CA GLY A 98 -1.67 1.71 6.49
C GLY A 98 -2.39 2.03 5.19
N ARG A 99 -2.12 3.20 4.59
CA ARG A 99 -2.71 3.62 3.31
C ARG A 99 -2.39 2.65 2.17
N ILE A 100 -1.14 2.14 2.12
CA ILE A 100 -0.74 1.13 1.13
C ILE A 100 -1.53 -0.17 1.33
N ALA A 101 -1.72 -0.62 2.58
CA ALA A 101 -2.51 -1.81 2.88
C ALA A 101 -3.97 -1.64 2.47
N ASP A 102 -4.57 -0.48 2.74
CA ASP A 102 -5.94 -0.16 2.35
C ASP A 102 -6.13 -0.17 0.83
N LEU A 103 -5.23 0.48 0.09
CA LEU A 103 -5.27 0.50 -1.38
C LEU A 103 -5.06 -0.88 -2.00
N LYS A 104 -4.20 -1.71 -1.38
CA LYS A 104 -3.98 -3.10 -1.79
C LYS A 104 -5.12 -4.04 -1.36
N GLN A 105 -6.11 -3.55 -0.59
CA GLN A 105 -7.13 -4.38 0.05
C GLN A 105 -6.48 -5.56 0.79
N ALA A 106 -5.41 -5.27 1.53
CA ALA A 106 -4.68 -6.23 2.31
C ALA A 106 -5.13 -6.20 3.78
N GLN A 107 -5.03 -7.34 4.46
CA GLN A 107 -5.14 -7.50 5.91
C GLN A 107 -3.79 -7.99 6.46
N ILE A 108 -3.52 -7.77 7.74
CA ILE A 108 -2.28 -8.24 8.37
C ILE A 108 -2.54 -9.58 9.06
N CYS A 109 -1.69 -10.57 8.82
CA CYS A 109 -1.78 -11.85 9.52
C CYS A 109 -1.55 -11.63 11.03
N PRO A 110 -2.48 -12.05 11.91
CA PRO A 110 -2.36 -11.82 13.35
C PRO A 110 -1.22 -12.63 13.98
N SER A 111 -0.76 -13.69 13.32
CA SER A 111 0.30 -14.57 13.85
C SER A 111 1.72 -14.14 13.43
N CYS A 112 1.92 -13.69 12.18
CA CYS A 112 3.27 -13.40 11.68
C CYS A 112 3.47 -11.96 11.20
N GLY A 113 2.42 -11.14 11.14
CA GLY A 113 2.51 -9.73 10.73
C GLY A 113 2.68 -9.49 9.22
N GLN A 114 2.66 -10.53 8.38
CA GLN A 114 2.74 -10.36 6.91
C GLN A 114 1.40 -9.89 6.30
N PRO A 115 1.42 -9.03 5.27
CA PRO A 115 0.23 -8.62 4.54
C PRO A 115 -0.33 -9.77 3.69
N CYS A 116 -1.61 -10.04 3.85
CA CYS A 116 -2.40 -11.03 3.12
C CYS A 116 -3.54 -10.34 2.38
N GLY A 117 -4.12 -10.96 1.34
CA GLY A 117 -5.30 -10.40 0.68
C GLY A 117 -6.52 -10.42 1.62
N LYS A 118 -7.39 -9.41 1.57
CA LYS A 118 -8.65 -9.37 2.37
C LYS A 118 -9.60 -10.56 2.14
N GLY A 119 -9.39 -11.35 1.08
CA GLY A 119 -10.15 -12.57 0.79
C GLY A 119 -9.35 -13.87 0.91
N ASP A 120 -8.09 -13.81 1.35
CA ASP A 120 -7.32 -15.02 1.60
C ASP A 120 -7.85 -15.69 2.88
N ALA A 121 -8.17 -16.98 2.82
CA ALA A 121 -8.60 -17.75 3.99
C ALA A 121 -7.42 -18.16 4.90
N PHE A 122 -6.20 -18.18 4.36
CA PHE A 122 -4.99 -18.59 5.06
C PHE A 122 -3.80 -17.70 4.65
N CYS A 123 -2.89 -17.46 5.59
CA CYS A 123 -1.66 -16.76 5.35
C CYS A 123 -0.75 -17.58 4.45
N ARG A 124 -0.36 -17.04 3.29
CA ARG A 124 0.57 -17.70 2.34
C ARG A 124 1.98 -17.88 2.90
N HIS A 125 2.33 -17.17 3.97
CA HIS A 125 3.65 -17.21 4.58
C HIS A 125 3.73 -18.23 5.74
N CYS A 126 2.76 -18.23 6.65
CA CYS A 126 2.80 -19.06 7.85
C CYS A 126 1.66 -20.09 7.96
N GLY A 127 0.71 -20.10 7.02
CA GLY A 127 -0.42 -21.05 7.01
C GLY A 127 -1.53 -20.75 8.01
N THR A 128 -1.39 -19.74 8.87
CA THR A 128 -2.41 -19.39 9.86
C THR A 128 -3.70 -18.93 9.17
N PRO A 129 -4.90 -19.36 9.65
CA PRO A 129 -6.17 -18.80 9.21
C PRO A 129 -6.22 -17.28 9.40
N LEU A 130 -6.80 -16.57 8.43
CA LEU A 130 -6.87 -15.10 8.40
C LEU A 130 -8.25 -14.57 8.77
#